data_AF-A0A2M7A582-F1
#
_entry.id   AF-A0A2M7A582-F1
#
_cell.length_a   1.000
_cell.length_b   1.000
_cell.length_c   1.000
_cell.angle_alpha   90.00
_cell.angle_beta   90.00
_cell.angle_gamma   90.00
#
_symmetry.space_group_name_H-M   'P 1'
#
loop_
_entity.id
_entity.type
_entity.pdbx_description
1 polymer ?
#
loop_
_entity_poly.entity_id
_entity_poly.type
_entity_poly.pdbx_seq_one_letter_code
_entity_poly.pdbx_strand_id
1 'polypeptide(L)'
;MQLRKWFQSPRRRNSAIFILLAVVGVVVYRVYAAPTITIGTPAGSSRINSDSVTYGLTDATGVVDESSKSKITWTRTGGTADLDSPHTYPLLAGDMSPSGSHTVADTTPAAPLVDGTIYTLTVSVSDGSNTSTATSTNVTFDTTPPELDSCDAGDGTDFVDVVFKEDVQTADAEDETKYALESPTGKTKSLAGATATYTSGTKTTRITGITLTAGNTFKVTVTGVKDTAGNAMGA
;
A
#
# COMPACT_ATOMS: atom_id res chain seq x y z
N MET A 1 -26.83 -97.73 -44.87
CA MET A 1 -27.58 -98.21 -43.70
C MET A 1 -28.16 -96.99 -42.97
N GLN A 2 -29.27 -96.43 -43.48
CA GLN A 2 -30.58 -96.27 -42.80
C GLN A 2 -30.50 -95.45 -41.49
N LEU A 3 -30.68 -94.12 -41.53
CA LEU A 3 -31.93 -93.34 -41.40
C LEU A 3 -32.41 -93.11 -39.94
N ARG A 4 -32.40 -91.83 -39.51
CA ARG A 4 -33.56 -91.12 -38.93
C ARG A 4 -33.31 -89.61 -38.81
N LYS A 5 -34.10 -88.83 -39.54
CA LYS A 5 -34.36 -87.39 -39.31
C LYS A 5 -35.36 -87.24 -38.16
N TRP A 6 -35.35 -86.12 -37.43
CA TRP A 6 -36.49 -85.19 -37.30
C TRP A 6 -36.08 -83.93 -36.48
N PHE A 7 -36.55 -82.78 -36.96
CA PHE A 7 -36.46 -81.44 -36.36
C PHE A 7 -37.43 -81.31 -35.17
N GLN A 8 -37.02 -80.65 -34.08
CA GLN A 8 -37.87 -79.72 -33.32
C GLN A 8 -36.99 -78.62 -32.66
N SER A 9 -37.29 -77.35 -32.96
CA SER A 9 -36.93 -76.14 -32.20
C SER A 9 -37.76 -76.05 -30.88
N PRO A 10 -37.59 -75.11 -29.91
CA PRO A 10 -36.89 -73.81 -30.00
C PRO A 10 -36.10 -73.32 -28.75
N ARG A 11 -35.24 -72.32 -29.00
CA ARG A 11 -34.75 -71.21 -28.13
C ARG A 11 -34.68 -71.44 -26.60
N ARG A 12 -33.46 -71.32 -26.04
CA ARG A 12 -33.13 -70.30 -25.02
C ARG A 12 -31.67 -69.87 -25.15
N ARG A 13 -31.46 -68.55 -25.30
CA ARG A 13 -30.16 -67.88 -25.16
C ARG A 13 -29.68 -68.09 -23.72
N ASN A 14 -28.42 -68.45 -23.51
CA ASN A 14 -27.74 -68.11 -22.26
C ASN A 14 -26.36 -67.56 -22.58
N SER A 15 -26.24 -66.29 -22.21
CA SER A 15 -25.15 -65.37 -22.47
C SER A 15 -23.91 -65.71 -21.64
N ALA A 16 -22.74 -65.53 -22.25
CA ALA A 16 -21.49 -65.42 -21.52
C ALA A 16 -21.54 -64.18 -20.61
N ILE A 17 -21.32 -64.39 -19.31
CA ILE A 17 -21.07 -63.33 -18.34
C ILE A 17 -19.64 -62.84 -18.56
N PHE A 18 -19.50 -61.64 -19.13
CA PHE A 18 -18.28 -60.84 -19.06
C PHE A 18 -18.43 -59.89 -17.89
N ILE A 19 -17.64 -60.07 -16.84
CA ILE A 19 -17.54 -59.10 -15.74
C ILE A 19 -16.61 -57.98 -16.23
N LEU A 20 -17.18 -56.85 -16.61
CA LEU A 20 -16.45 -55.61 -16.85
C LEU A 20 -16.37 -54.87 -15.51
N LEU A 21 -15.21 -54.87 -14.85
CA LEU A 21 -14.96 -53.96 -13.72
C LEU A 21 -14.78 -52.55 -14.28
N ALA A 22 -15.83 -51.73 -14.26
CA ALA A 22 -15.70 -50.30 -14.44
C ALA A 22 -15.30 -49.68 -13.09
N VAL A 23 -14.06 -49.20 -12.98
CA VAL A 23 -13.71 -48.24 -11.91
C VAL A 23 -14.39 -46.93 -12.27
N VAL A 24 -15.55 -46.67 -11.68
CA VAL A 24 -16.17 -45.34 -11.72
C VAL A 24 -15.40 -44.48 -10.72
N GLY A 25 -14.35 -43.81 -11.18
CA GLY A 25 -13.69 -42.78 -10.41
C GLY A 25 -14.67 -41.62 -10.21
N VAL A 26 -15.05 -41.34 -8.96
CA VAL A 26 -15.74 -40.10 -8.63
C VAL A 26 -14.72 -38.97 -8.78
N VAL A 27 -14.80 -38.21 -9.86
CA VAL A 27 -14.08 -36.94 -9.99
C VAL A 27 -14.84 -35.91 -9.15
N VAL A 28 -14.32 -35.61 -7.96
CA VAL A 28 -14.82 -34.49 -7.16
C VAL A 28 -14.18 -33.22 -7.71
N TYR A 29 -14.94 -32.43 -8.47
CA TYR A 29 -14.51 -31.07 -8.81
C TYR A 29 -14.66 -30.21 -7.56
N ARG A 30 -13.55 -29.72 -7.01
CA ARG A 30 -13.60 -28.62 -6.03
C ARG A 30 -13.79 -27.33 -6.81
N VAL A 31 -14.92 -26.66 -6.59
CA VAL A 31 -15.08 -25.26 -6.98
C VAL A 31 -14.46 -24.44 -5.86
N TYR A 32 -13.31 -23.82 -6.13
CA TYR A 32 -12.74 -22.84 -5.22
C TYR A 32 -13.49 -21.53 -5.37
N ALA A 33 -13.75 -20.85 -4.25
CA ALA A 33 -14.22 -19.47 -4.32
C ALA A 33 -13.10 -18.59 -4.89
N ALA A 34 -13.46 -17.56 -5.65
CA ALA A 34 -12.48 -16.60 -6.15
C ALA A 34 -11.79 -15.90 -4.97
N PRO A 35 -10.48 -15.64 -5.05
CA PRO A 35 -9.76 -14.99 -3.97
C PRO A 35 -10.35 -13.61 -3.69
N THR A 36 -10.43 -13.19 -2.43
CA THR A 36 -10.76 -11.81 -2.08
C THR A 36 -9.51 -11.08 -1.65
N ILE A 37 -9.34 -9.84 -2.13
CA ILE A 37 -8.15 -9.02 -1.90
C ILE A 37 -8.55 -7.78 -1.11
N THR A 38 -7.81 -7.48 -0.04
CA THR A 38 -7.95 -6.24 0.72
C THR A 38 -6.60 -5.54 0.78
N ILE A 39 -6.46 -4.35 0.18
CA ILE A 39 -5.22 -3.56 0.29
C ILE A 39 -5.14 -2.96 1.71
N GLY A 40 -4.04 -3.23 2.40
CA GLY A 40 -3.70 -2.61 3.68
C GLY A 40 -2.93 -1.30 3.49
N THR A 41 -1.85 -1.32 2.69
CA THR A 41 -1.06 -0.12 2.36
C THR A 41 -0.60 -0.15 0.90
N PRO A 42 -0.54 1.00 0.23
CA PRO A 42 -1.13 2.30 0.63
C PRO A 42 -2.66 2.30 0.61
N ALA A 43 -3.26 3.11 1.47
CA ALA A 43 -4.68 3.43 1.39
C ALA A 43 -4.97 4.38 0.23
N GLY A 44 -6.21 4.41 -0.27
CA GLY A 44 -6.62 5.42 -1.25
C GLY A 44 -6.48 6.85 -0.71
N SER A 45 -6.21 7.81 -1.59
CA SER A 45 -5.98 9.23 -1.25
C SER A 45 -4.83 9.50 -0.28
N SER A 46 -3.94 8.52 -0.04
CA SER A 46 -2.74 8.72 0.77
C SER A 46 -1.62 9.39 -0.03
N ARG A 47 -0.70 10.02 0.70
CA ARG A 47 0.62 10.37 0.20
C ARG A 47 1.62 9.38 0.76
N ILE A 48 2.57 8.91 -0.05
CA ILE A 48 3.55 7.90 0.34
C ILE A 48 4.91 8.21 -0.25
N ASN A 49 5.96 7.77 0.43
CA ASN A 49 7.35 7.88 -0.02
C ASN A 49 8.02 6.51 -0.25
N SER A 50 7.23 5.45 -0.32
CA SER A 50 7.66 4.07 -0.58
C SER A 50 6.62 3.36 -1.44
N ASP A 51 7.08 2.47 -2.32
CA ASP A 51 6.25 1.62 -3.17
C ASP A 51 5.91 0.25 -2.53
N SER A 52 6.18 0.08 -1.23
CA SER A 52 5.83 -1.13 -0.49
C SER A 52 4.32 -1.30 -0.42
N VAL A 53 3.83 -2.49 -0.77
CA VAL A 53 2.40 -2.83 -0.77
C VAL A 53 2.12 -3.94 0.23
N THR A 54 1.14 -3.70 1.12
CA THR A 54 0.59 -4.73 2.00
C THR A 54 -0.84 -5.04 1.60
N TYR A 55 -1.20 -6.31 1.52
CA TYR A 55 -2.55 -6.76 1.18
C TYR A 55 -2.89 -8.08 1.86
N GLY A 56 -4.18 -8.28 2.12
CA GLY A 56 -4.74 -9.53 2.63
C GLY A 56 -5.39 -10.34 1.51
N LEU A 57 -5.19 -11.65 1.54
CA LEU A 57 -5.87 -12.61 0.67
C LEU A 57 -6.74 -13.58 1.50
N THR A 58 -8.02 -13.70 1.15
CA THR A 58 -8.89 -14.78 1.64
C THR A 58 -9.35 -15.65 0.48
N ASP A 59 -9.69 -16.91 0.76
CA ASP A 59 -10.09 -17.90 -0.25
C ASP A 59 -9.05 -18.11 -1.37
N ALA A 60 -7.78 -17.84 -1.09
CA ALA A 60 -6.65 -17.99 -2.03
C ALA A 60 -6.19 -19.45 -2.25
N THR A 61 -7.10 -20.41 -2.14
CA THR A 61 -6.79 -21.81 -2.46
C THR A 61 -6.73 -22.01 -3.97
N GLY A 62 -5.61 -22.54 -4.47
CA GLY A 62 -5.44 -22.76 -5.91
C GLY A 62 -4.95 -21.53 -6.68
N VAL A 63 -4.42 -20.51 -5.99
CA VAL A 63 -3.71 -19.40 -6.65
C VAL A 63 -2.58 -19.92 -7.53
N VAL A 64 -2.47 -19.32 -8.72
CA VAL A 64 -1.44 -19.65 -9.70
C VAL A 64 -0.48 -18.49 -9.86
N ASP A 65 0.81 -18.82 -9.95
CA ASP A 65 1.85 -17.92 -10.43
C ASP A 65 1.70 -17.76 -11.95
N GLU A 66 0.73 -16.93 -12.33
CA GLU A 66 0.48 -16.53 -13.70
C GLU A 66 0.74 -15.03 -13.81
N SER A 67 2.00 -14.64 -14.03
CA SER A 67 2.44 -13.24 -14.07
C SER A 67 1.66 -12.31 -15.01
N SER A 68 0.95 -12.86 -16.00
CA SER A 68 0.03 -12.09 -16.86
C SER A 68 -1.25 -11.64 -16.14
N LYS A 69 -1.69 -12.36 -15.10
CA LYS A 69 -2.94 -12.14 -14.34
C LYS A 69 -2.72 -11.83 -12.86
N SER A 70 -1.72 -12.44 -12.22
CA SER A 70 -1.34 -12.22 -10.82
C SER A 70 -0.20 -11.21 -10.73
N LYS A 71 -0.53 -9.96 -10.36
CA LYS A 71 0.41 -8.83 -10.40
C LYS A 71 -0.04 -7.65 -9.57
N ILE A 72 0.93 -6.82 -9.20
CA ILE A 72 0.72 -5.46 -8.71
C ILE A 72 0.98 -4.50 -9.88
N THR A 73 0.15 -3.48 -10.03
CA THR A 73 0.30 -2.48 -11.09
C THR A 73 0.06 -1.08 -10.55
N TRP A 74 1.02 -0.18 -10.78
CA TRP A 74 0.91 1.24 -10.55
C TRP A 74 0.67 1.94 -11.87
N THR A 75 -0.51 2.55 -12.03
CA THR A 75 -0.87 3.30 -13.24
C THR A 75 -0.97 4.77 -12.90
N ARG A 76 -0.18 5.61 -13.57
CA ARG A 76 -0.29 7.06 -13.43
C ARG A 76 -1.69 7.53 -13.85
N THR A 77 -2.29 8.37 -13.00
CA THR A 77 -3.59 9.00 -13.24
C THR A 77 -3.55 10.52 -13.14
N GLY A 78 -2.45 11.12 -12.64
CA GLY A 78 -2.29 12.57 -12.58
C GLY A 78 -0.91 13.01 -12.08
N GLY A 79 -0.75 14.30 -11.77
CA GLY A 79 0.49 14.86 -11.22
C GLY A 79 1.64 14.96 -12.24
N THR A 80 2.88 14.89 -11.74
CA THR A 80 4.11 14.87 -12.55
C THR A 80 4.05 13.77 -13.62
N ALA A 81 4.69 13.99 -14.77
CA ALA A 81 4.73 12.99 -15.84
C ALA A 81 5.65 11.82 -15.47
N ASP A 82 5.14 10.60 -15.63
CA ASP A 82 5.90 9.36 -15.53
C ASP A 82 5.77 8.64 -16.88
N LEU A 83 6.87 8.57 -17.62
CA LEU A 83 6.90 7.98 -18.97
C LEU A 83 7.01 6.46 -18.94
N ASP A 84 7.39 5.88 -17.81
CA ASP A 84 7.54 4.44 -17.62
C ASP A 84 6.26 3.80 -17.07
N SER A 85 5.27 4.62 -16.67
CA SER A 85 3.94 4.13 -16.28
C SER A 85 3.23 3.41 -17.45
N PRO A 86 2.59 2.25 -17.19
CA PRO A 86 2.39 1.63 -15.89
C PRO A 86 3.57 0.78 -15.41
N HIS A 87 3.89 0.86 -14.11
CA HIS A 87 4.85 -0.04 -13.45
C HIS A 87 4.14 -1.33 -13.04
N THR A 88 4.75 -2.49 -13.29
CA THR A 88 4.16 -3.80 -12.99
C THR A 88 5.15 -4.70 -12.26
N TYR A 89 4.67 -5.31 -11.19
CA TYR A 89 5.38 -6.36 -10.44
C TYR A 89 4.59 -7.67 -10.52
N PRO A 90 5.18 -8.76 -11.06
CA PRO A 90 4.52 -10.06 -11.08
C PRO A 90 4.46 -10.65 -9.66
N LEU A 91 3.29 -11.10 -9.23
CA LEU A 91 3.17 -11.79 -7.95
C LEU A 91 3.62 -13.23 -8.08
N LEU A 92 4.61 -13.62 -7.29
CA LEU A 92 5.11 -15.00 -7.23
C LEU A 92 4.30 -15.82 -6.22
N ALA A 93 4.46 -17.15 -6.25
CA ALA A 93 3.75 -18.04 -5.33
C ALA A 93 3.92 -17.67 -3.83
N GLY A 94 5.10 -17.18 -3.44
CA GLY A 94 5.37 -16.73 -2.07
C GLY A 94 4.64 -15.44 -1.67
N ASP A 95 4.26 -14.63 -2.65
CA ASP A 95 3.51 -13.40 -2.42
C ASP A 95 2.01 -13.67 -2.22
N MET A 96 1.53 -14.88 -2.53
CA MET A 96 0.09 -15.21 -2.55
C MET A 96 -0.30 -16.39 -1.67
N SER A 97 0.66 -17.09 -1.07
CA SER A 97 0.42 -18.30 -0.27
C SER A 97 1.22 -18.29 1.04
N PRO A 98 0.63 -18.74 2.16
CA PRO A 98 -0.77 -19.15 2.33
C PRO A 98 -1.71 -17.95 2.35
N SER A 99 -3.04 -18.17 2.33
CA SER A 99 -4.02 -17.10 2.61
C SER A 99 -3.65 -16.35 3.89
N GLY A 100 -3.78 -15.02 3.87
CA GLY A 100 -3.40 -14.16 4.98
C GLY A 100 -2.87 -12.82 4.50
N SER A 101 -2.09 -12.17 5.36
CA SER A 101 -1.44 -10.90 5.05
C SER A 101 -0.13 -11.14 4.29
N HIS A 102 0.09 -10.37 3.25
CA HIS A 102 1.30 -10.36 2.44
C HIS A 102 1.86 -8.94 2.35
N THR A 103 3.18 -8.84 2.26
CA THR A 103 3.88 -7.57 2.04
C THR A 103 4.93 -7.78 0.96
N VAL A 104 4.88 -6.94 -0.07
CA VAL A 104 5.92 -6.83 -1.09
C VAL A 104 6.60 -5.49 -0.86
N ALA A 105 7.86 -5.53 -0.44
CA ALA A 105 8.59 -4.34 0.02
C ALA A 105 9.04 -3.41 -1.12
N ASP A 106 9.25 -3.95 -2.32
CA ASP A 106 9.62 -3.23 -3.54
C ASP A 106 8.76 -3.80 -4.68
N THR A 107 7.86 -2.96 -5.22
CA THR A 107 6.94 -3.33 -6.30
C THR A 107 7.29 -2.64 -7.61
N THR A 108 8.40 -1.91 -7.65
CA THR A 108 8.88 -1.20 -8.84
C THR A 108 10.38 -1.41 -9.08
N PRO A 109 10.89 -2.65 -9.03
CA PRO A 109 12.33 -2.93 -9.07
C PRO A 109 13.01 -2.55 -10.40
N ALA A 110 12.23 -2.33 -11.46
CA ALA A 110 12.75 -1.93 -12.76
C ALA A 110 13.04 -0.42 -12.86
N ALA A 111 12.17 0.40 -12.27
CA ALA A 111 12.27 1.85 -12.25
C ALA A 111 11.39 2.39 -11.11
N PRO A 112 11.88 3.33 -10.29
CA PRO A 112 11.10 3.87 -9.17
C PRO A 112 9.88 4.67 -9.65
N LEU A 113 8.89 4.78 -8.78
CA LEU A 113 7.81 5.75 -8.96
C LEU A 113 8.37 7.19 -9.00
N VAL A 114 7.66 8.08 -9.70
CA VAL A 114 8.11 9.46 -9.95
C VAL A 114 7.48 10.42 -8.94
N ASP A 115 8.32 11.25 -8.32
CA ASP A 115 7.93 12.27 -7.35
C ASP A 115 6.85 13.23 -7.87
N GLY A 116 5.84 13.50 -7.04
CA GLY A 116 4.69 14.35 -7.37
C GLY A 116 3.68 13.69 -8.33
N THR A 117 3.84 12.41 -8.66
CA THR A 117 2.90 11.68 -9.53
C THR A 117 1.75 11.09 -8.72
N ILE A 118 0.55 11.12 -9.29
CA ILE A 118 -0.63 10.49 -8.71
C ILE A 118 -0.88 9.17 -9.44
N TYR A 119 -0.98 8.07 -8.69
CA TYR A 119 -1.19 6.73 -9.20
C TYR A 119 -2.51 6.11 -8.72
N THR A 120 -2.99 5.15 -9.50
CA THR A 120 -3.88 4.08 -9.03
C THR A 120 -3.07 2.80 -8.88
N LEU A 121 -3.03 2.26 -7.68
CA LEU A 121 -2.50 0.94 -7.37
C LEU A 121 -3.59 -0.11 -7.61
N THR A 122 -3.25 -1.19 -8.32
CA THR A 122 -4.11 -2.36 -8.50
C THR A 122 -3.35 -3.62 -8.09
N VAL A 123 -3.94 -4.42 -7.21
CA VAL A 123 -3.47 -5.78 -6.90
C VAL A 123 -4.42 -6.77 -7.57
N SER A 124 -3.89 -7.64 -8.43
CA SER A 124 -4.64 -8.67 -9.14
C SER A 124 -4.11 -10.06 -8.77
N VAL A 125 -5.00 -11.01 -8.49
CA VAL A 125 -4.63 -12.41 -8.17
C VAL A 125 -5.55 -13.37 -8.93
N SER A 126 -4.97 -14.39 -9.55
CA SER A 126 -5.71 -15.43 -10.28
C SER A 126 -5.64 -16.80 -9.60
N ASP A 127 -6.76 -17.53 -9.62
CA ASP A 127 -6.88 -18.94 -9.24
C ASP A 127 -6.83 -19.90 -10.47
N GLY A 128 -6.43 -19.36 -11.64
CA GLY A 128 -6.42 -20.05 -12.93
C GLY A 128 -7.76 -19.99 -13.68
N SER A 129 -8.88 -19.84 -12.98
CA SER A 129 -10.23 -19.73 -13.59
C SER A 129 -10.79 -18.31 -13.53
N ASN A 130 -10.52 -17.60 -12.43
CA ASN A 130 -10.96 -16.25 -12.13
C ASN A 130 -9.74 -15.34 -11.89
N THR A 131 -9.97 -14.03 -11.96
CA THR A 131 -9.01 -13.01 -11.53
C THR A 131 -9.74 -11.99 -10.68
N SER A 132 -9.29 -11.84 -9.43
CA SER A 132 -9.81 -10.86 -8.49
C SER A 132 -8.90 -9.65 -8.45
N THR A 133 -9.46 -8.47 -8.19
CA THR A 133 -8.72 -7.21 -8.17
C THR A 133 -9.14 -6.34 -6.99
N ALA A 134 -8.19 -5.67 -6.36
CA ALA A 134 -8.43 -4.57 -5.44
C ALA A 134 -7.63 -3.33 -5.87
N THR A 135 -8.14 -2.14 -5.56
CA THR A 135 -7.53 -0.87 -6.00
C THR A 135 -7.44 0.15 -4.88
N SER A 136 -6.31 0.85 -4.80
CA SER A 136 -6.15 2.09 -4.06
C SER A 136 -5.94 3.24 -5.05
N THR A 137 -6.90 4.16 -5.13
CA THR A 137 -6.89 5.28 -6.08
C THR A 137 -6.32 6.54 -5.44
N ASN A 138 -5.86 7.48 -6.27
CA ASN A 138 -5.42 8.81 -5.85
C ASN A 138 -4.23 8.76 -4.85
N VAL A 139 -3.34 7.78 -5.04
CA VAL A 139 -2.13 7.66 -4.22
C VAL A 139 -1.08 8.61 -4.78
N THR A 140 -0.63 9.58 -3.99
CA THR A 140 0.40 10.53 -4.41
C THR A 140 1.77 10.03 -3.96
N PHE A 141 2.69 9.82 -4.89
CA PHE A 141 4.07 9.49 -4.56
C PHE A 141 4.85 10.79 -4.33
N ASP A 142 5.51 10.88 -3.18
CA ASP A 142 6.16 12.09 -2.69
C ASP A 142 7.36 11.72 -1.82
N THR A 143 8.54 12.12 -2.26
CA THR A 143 9.85 11.87 -1.67
C THR A 143 10.56 13.16 -1.28
N THR A 144 9.90 14.30 -1.48
CA THR A 144 10.48 15.62 -1.23
C THR A 144 10.25 16.01 0.24
N PRO A 145 11.31 16.28 1.02
CA PRO A 145 11.14 16.77 2.39
C PRO A 145 10.42 18.13 2.45
N PRO A 146 9.68 18.40 3.54
CA PRO A 146 9.02 19.69 3.70
C PRO A 146 10.04 20.80 3.91
N GLU A 147 9.64 22.04 3.59
CA GLU A 147 10.44 23.23 3.79
C GLU A 147 9.70 24.26 4.65
N LEU A 148 10.46 25.14 5.30
CA LEU A 148 9.90 26.31 5.98
C LEU A 148 9.55 27.39 4.93
N ASP A 149 8.39 28.01 5.13
CA ASP A 149 7.95 29.17 4.37
C ASP A 149 8.38 30.47 5.06
N SER A 150 8.03 30.62 6.34
CA SER A 150 8.36 31.79 7.14
C SER A 150 8.39 31.48 8.64
N CYS A 151 8.97 32.39 9.42
CA CYS A 151 8.88 32.38 10.86
C CYS A 151 8.63 33.79 11.40
N ASP A 152 7.90 33.88 12.49
CA ASP A 152 7.59 35.13 13.18
C ASP A 152 7.73 34.94 14.69
N ALA A 153 8.04 36.00 15.41
CA ALA A 153 8.10 35.98 16.86
C ALA A 153 7.52 37.27 17.44
N GLY A 154 6.64 37.14 18.42
CA GLY A 154 5.97 38.27 19.05
C GLY A 154 6.06 38.24 20.57
N ASP A 155 6.16 39.42 21.17
CA ASP A 155 6.32 39.64 22.62
C ASP A 155 4.99 39.87 23.38
N GLY A 156 3.86 39.98 22.67
CA GLY A 156 2.54 40.21 23.29
C GLY A 156 2.09 39.05 24.21
N THR A 157 2.11 37.82 23.71
CA THR A 157 1.86 36.61 24.52
C THR A 157 3.05 35.64 24.46
N ASP A 158 4.25 36.16 24.18
CA ASP A 158 5.49 35.42 23.97
C ASP A 158 5.32 34.16 23.10
N PHE A 159 5.39 34.33 21.78
CA PHE A 159 5.22 33.24 20.83
C PHE A 159 6.27 33.23 19.72
N VAL A 160 6.45 32.05 19.13
CA VAL A 160 7.15 31.85 17.86
C VAL A 160 6.24 31.07 16.94
N ASP A 161 5.98 31.62 15.75
CA ASP A 161 5.29 30.93 14.67
C ASP A 161 6.31 30.41 13.66
N VAL A 162 6.10 29.16 13.25
CA VAL A 162 6.85 28.49 12.18
C VAL A 162 5.84 28.04 11.13
N VAL A 163 5.95 28.58 9.93
CA VAL A 163 5.06 28.26 8.81
C VAL A 163 5.78 27.32 7.85
N PHE A 164 5.15 26.20 7.50
CA PHE A 164 5.64 25.22 6.52
C PHE A 164 5.04 25.48 5.13
N LYS A 165 5.77 25.15 4.07
CA LYS A 165 5.26 25.26 2.69
C LYS A 165 4.16 24.24 2.38
N GLU A 166 4.08 23.17 3.16
CA GLU A 166 3.12 22.09 3.01
C GLU A 166 2.59 21.58 4.34
N ASP A 167 1.64 20.64 4.27
CA ASP A 167 1.12 20.00 5.47
C ASP A 167 2.13 19.00 6.04
N VAL A 168 2.42 19.15 7.32
CA VAL A 168 3.29 18.27 8.10
C VAL A 168 2.50 17.37 9.04
N GLN A 169 3.14 16.31 9.53
CA GLN A 169 2.55 15.44 10.54
C GLN A 169 2.37 16.22 11.84
N THR A 170 1.12 16.32 12.30
CA THR A 170 0.76 17.04 13.54
C THR A 170 1.60 16.58 14.73
N ALA A 171 1.81 15.27 14.89
CA ALA A 171 2.58 14.73 16.02
C ALA A 171 4.04 15.22 16.03
N ASP A 172 4.68 15.34 14.87
CA ASP A 172 6.04 15.88 14.79
C ASP A 172 6.02 17.42 14.92
N ALA A 173 5.04 18.08 14.29
CA ALA A 173 4.93 19.53 14.32
C ALA A 173 4.63 20.08 15.74
N GLU A 174 3.96 19.31 16.58
CA GLU A 174 3.64 19.64 17.98
C GLU A 174 4.67 19.11 18.98
N ASP A 175 5.73 18.43 18.52
CA ASP A 175 6.85 18.01 19.36
C ASP A 175 7.88 19.13 19.48
N GLU A 176 7.91 19.79 20.64
CA GLU A 176 8.85 20.89 20.94
C GLU A 176 10.33 20.51 20.76
N THR A 177 10.67 19.22 20.86
CA THR A 177 12.05 18.73 20.71
C THR A 177 12.56 18.79 19.28
N LYS A 178 11.66 18.98 18.30
CA LYS A 178 11.99 19.20 16.88
C LYS A 178 12.47 20.62 16.58
N TYR A 179 12.34 21.54 17.55
CA TYR A 179 12.65 22.95 17.39
C TYR A 179 13.81 23.36 18.30
N ALA A 180 14.68 24.22 17.79
CA ALA A 180 15.67 24.94 18.58
C ALA A 180 15.47 26.43 18.37
N LEU A 181 15.41 27.18 19.47
CA LEU A 181 15.23 28.62 19.47
C LEU A 181 16.48 29.33 19.99
N GLU A 182 16.92 30.36 19.29
CA GLU A 182 17.89 31.33 19.79
C GLU A 182 17.21 32.70 19.93
N SER A 183 17.33 33.35 21.08
CA SER A 183 16.87 34.73 21.31
C SER A 183 17.66 35.40 22.46
N PRO A 184 18.50 36.42 22.18
CA PRO A 184 18.86 36.90 20.85
C PRO A 184 19.57 35.82 20.01
N THR A 185 19.69 36.02 18.70
CA THR A 185 20.47 35.09 17.84
C THR A 185 21.86 34.85 18.43
N GLY A 186 22.29 33.59 18.48
CA GLY A 186 23.52 33.13 19.14
C GLY A 186 23.36 32.78 20.63
N LYS A 187 22.18 32.96 21.23
CA LYS A 187 21.86 32.56 22.60
C LYS A 187 20.68 31.61 22.64
N THR A 188 20.93 30.35 22.99
CA THR A 188 19.89 29.34 23.11
C THR A 188 18.81 29.77 24.12
N LYS A 189 17.56 29.72 23.67
CA LYS A 189 16.37 29.83 24.49
C LYS A 189 15.79 28.43 24.67
N SER A 190 15.69 27.98 25.93
CA SER A 190 15.07 26.69 26.23
C SER A 190 13.61 26.67 25.83
N LEU A 191 13.19 25.58 25.18
CA LEU A 191 11.79 25.26 24.87
C LEU A 191 11.21 24.18 25.79
N ALA A 192 11.96 23.74 26.81
CA ALA A 192 11.46 22.73 27.74
C ALA A 192 10.20 23.22 28.47
N GLY A 193 9.08 22.50 28.31
CA GLY A 193 7.79 22.88 28.88
C GLY A 193 7.04 23.95 28.10
N ALA A 194 7.51 24.31 26.90
CA ALA A 194 6.75 25.08 25.95
C ALA A 194 5.54 24.28 25.45
N THR A 195 4.63 24.94 24.73
CA THR A 195 3.52 24.26 24.04
C THR A 195 3.59 24.59 22.57
N ALA A 196 3.76 23.58 21.73
CA ALA A 196 3.64 23.68 20.30
C ALA A 196 2.24 23.23 19.85
N THR A 197 1.59 24.01 19.00
CA THR A 197 0.26 23.69 18.45
C THR A 197 0.28 23.90 16.95
N TYR A 198 -0.10 22.86 16.19
CA TYR A 198 -0.09 22.90 14.73
C TYR A 198 -1.48 23.14 14.17
N THR A 199 -1.60 24.10 13.25
CA THR A 199 -2.84 24.38 12.51
C THR A 199 -2.63 24.10 11.02
N SER A 200 -3.19 23.01 10.50
CA SER A 200 -3.04 22.60 9.09
C SER A 200 -3.56 23.65 8.10
N GLY A 201 -4.68 24.31 8.41
CA GLY A 201 -5.25 25.35 7.54
C GLY A 201 -4.31 26.51 7.24
N THR A 202 -3.38 26.82 8.15
CA THR A 202 -2.34 27.85 7.95
C THR A 202 -0.94 27.26 7.87
N LYS A 203 -0.80 25.93 7.97
CA LYS A 203 0.47 25.20 8.05
C LYS A 203 1.43 25.79 9.09
N THR A 204 0.88 26.24 10.22
CA THR A 204 1.65 26.98 11.23
C THR A 204 1.74 26.16 12.50
N THR A 205 2.97 25.95 12.98
CA THR A 205 3.21 25.61 14.38
C THR A 205 3.40 26.89 15.17
N ARG A 206 2.56 27.11 16.18
CA ARG A 206 2.74 28.16 17.16
C ARG A 206 3.33 27.58 18.44
N ILE A 207 4.46 28.11 18.87
CA ILE A 207 5.14 27.75 20.12
C ILE A 207 4.87 28.86 21.14
N THR A 208 4.35 28.49 22.31
CA THR A 208 4.05 29.40 23.44
C THR A 208 4.61 28.83 24.75
N GLY A 209 4.40 29.53 25.88
CA GLY A 209 4.98 29.11 27.17
C GLY A 209 6.47 29.43 27.29
N ILE A 210 6.97 30.32 26.44
CA ILE A 210 8.33 30.85 26.46
C ILE A 210 8.32 32.30 26.98
N THR A 211 9.48 32.92 27.06
CA THR A 211 9.60 34.36 27.37
C THR A 211 10.53 35.00 26.37
N LEU A 212 10.08 36.03 25.66
CA LEU A 212 10.90 36.78 24.73
C LEU A 212 11.20 38.16 25.30
N THR A 213 12.31 38.75 24.87
CA THR A 213 12.62 40.14 25.20
C THR A 213 12.44 40.97 23.94
N ALA A 214 11.60 42.00 24.04
CA ALA A 214 11.36 42.94 22.95
C ALA A 214 12.69 43.48 22.39
N GLY A 215 12.81 43.48 21.06
CA GLY A 215 13.99 43.95 20.35
C GLY A 215 15.13 42.94 20.18
N ASN A 216 15.05 41.74 20.78
CA ASN A 216 15.99 40.67 20.46
C ASN A 216 15.74 40.12 19.05
N THR A 217 16.82 39.82 18.32
CA THR A 217 16.71 38.98 17.12
C THR A 217 16.37 37.54 17.52
N PHE A 218 15.93 36.71 16.58
CA PHE A 218 15.74 35.29 16.86
C PHE A 218 16.20 34.42 15.69
N LYS A 219 16.40 33.13 15.98
CA LYS A 219 16.62 32.10 14.97
C LYS A 219 15.89 30.84 15.42
N VAL A 220 15.14 30.25 14.51
CA VAL A 220 14.52 28.93 14.69
C VAL A 220 15.25 27.93 13.81
N THR A 221 15.59 26.78 14.36
CA THR A 221 16.03 25.61 13.60
C THR A 221 15.00 24.52 13.81
N VAL A 222 14.56 23.88 12.74
CA VAL A 222 13.57 22.79 12.79
C VAL A 222 14.19 21.57 12.16
N THR A 223 14.11 20.43 12.84
CA THR A 223 14.76 19.20 12.40
C THR A 223 13.82 18.02 12.56
N GLY A 224 13.79 17.12 11.58
CA GLY A 224 13.09 15.84 11.67
C GLY A 224 11.56 15.93 11.75
N VAL A 225 10.93 17.08 11.50
CA VAL A 225 9.48 17.16 11.28
C VAL A 225 9.19 16.56 9.91
N LYS A 226 8.23 15.63 9.85
CA LYS A 226 7.86 14.96 8.61
C LYS A 226 6.67 15.61 7.91
N ASP A 227 6.63 15.51 6.60
CA ASP A 227 5.43 15.76 5.82
C ASP A 227 4.41 14.61 5.95
N THR A 228 3.24 14.80 5.32
CA THR A 228 2.18 13.78 5.29
C THR A 228 2.52 12.52 4.47
N ALA A 229 3.58 12.53 3.66
CA ALA A 229 4.12 11.35 2.96
C ALA A 229 5.17 10.58 3.79
N GLY A 230 5.69 11.20 4.85
CA GLY A 230 6.69 10.65 5.75
C GLY A 230 8.12 11.15 5.52
N ASN A 231 8.34 12.13 4.64
CA ASN A 231 9.67 12.69 4.39
C ASN A 231 10.05 13.67 5.50
N ALA A 232 11.21 13.47 6.12
CA ALA A 232 11.65 14.28 7.25
C ALA A 232 12.50 15.48 6.78
N MET A 233 12.29 16.65 7.38
CA MET A 233 13.21 17.78 7.21
C MET A 233 14.64 17.40 7.59
N GLY A 234 15.59 17.91 6.81
CA GLY A 234 17.02 17.82 7.11
C GLY A 234 17.39 18.46 8.44
N ALA A 235 18.57 18.08 8.94
CA ALA A 235 19.19 18.70 10.11
C ALA A 235 20.02 19.93 9.72
#